data_AF-A0A1F9KP67-F1
#
_entry.id   AF-A0A1F9KP67-F1
#
_cell.length_a   1.000
_cell.length_b   1.000
_cell.length_c   1.000
_cell.angle_alpha   90.00
_cell.angle_beta   90.00
_cell.angle_gamma   90.00
#
_symmetry.space_group_name_H-M   'P 1'
#
loop_
_entity.id
_entity.type
_entity.pdbx_description
1 polymer ?
#
loop_
_entity_poly.entity_id
_entity_poly.type
_entity_poly.pdbx_seq_one_letter_code
_entity_poly.pdbx_strand_id
1 'polypeptide(L)'
;MSNIEEYTEAQRVNFAAMKASPHFKLISLTDELYGRTYKIVAINSVSTYKYARFMLLGHQSLLAAASLIGQCQPMDAAAITRRAIEMTRIAFAIKHDKRGWEKWVDYTGRAERWASRQIGERPKPLVPIKYDIPDHPLIKELMDELGSLSDGYIHFTPEYYASQNWREVKDANPPRLELIYFISDVRVVERDMFLLAAVHLKMLLIFDECLDHALVADNEWKAILDGLVAEGEKLKQTLQMR
;
A
#
# COMPACT_ATOMS: atom_id res chain seq x y z
N MET A 1 -18.42 15.00 -19.50
CA MET A 1 -17.82 13.65 -19.54
C MET A 1 -16.37 13.83 -19.95
N SER A 2 -15.44 13.30 -19.16
CA SER A 2 -14.03 13.23 -19.58
C SER A 2 -13.89 12.07 -20.55
N ASN A 3 -13.25 12.27 -21.70
CA ASN A 3 -12.78 11.15 -22.52
C ASN A 3 -11.46 10.58 -21.93
N ILE A 4 -10.95 9.49 -22.49
CA ILE A 4 -9.74 8.81 -21.99
C ILE A 4 -8.48 9.69 -22.09
N GLU A 5 -8.38 10.54 -23.12
CA GLU A 5 -7.24 11.43 -23.31
C GLU A 5 -7.25 12.55 -22.26
N GLU A 6 -8.40 13.19 -22.06
CA GLU A 6 -8.61 14.21 -21.03
C GLU A 6 -8.35 13.65 -19.62
N TYR A 7 -8.81 12.43 -19.35
CA TYR A 7 -8.60 11.76 -18.08
C TYR A 7 -7.12 11.48 -17.81
N THR A 8 -6.42 10.95 -18.83
CA THR A 8 -4.98 10.63 -18.73
C THR A 8 -4.14 11.89 -18.58
N GLU A 9 -4.51 12.97 -19.28
CA GLU A 9 -3.81 14.25 -19.15
C GLU A 9 -4.04 14.86 -17.77
N ALA A 10 -5.26 14.80 -17.23
CA ALA A 10 -5.54 15.24 -15.87
C ALA A 10 -4.70 14.48 -14.82
N GLN A 11 -4.54 13.15 -14.97
CA GLN A 11 -3.65 12.37 -14.11
C GLN A 11 -2.20 12.90 -14.14
N ARG A 12 -1.66 13.19 -15.32
CA ARG A 12 -0.29 13.70 -15.48
C ARG A 12 -0.13 15.08 -14.83
N VAL A 13 -1.07 15.98 -15.07
CA VAL A 13 -1.08 17.33 -14.49
C VAL A 13 -1.14 17.26 -12.96
N ASN A 14 -2.06 16.45 -12.42
CA ASN A 14 -2.19 16.24 -10.97
C ASN A 14 -0.89 15.71 -10.36
N PHE A 15 -0.30 14.68 -10.97
CA PHE A 15 0.96 14.09 -10.48
C PHE A 15 2.10 15.10 -10.50
N ALA A 16 2.23 15.89 -11.57
CA ALA A 16 3.25 16.93 -11.67
C ALA A 16 3.10 17.99 -10.58
N ALA A 17 1.87 18.41 -10.29
CA ALA A 17 1.57 19.36 -9.21
C ALA A 17 1.90 18.76 -7.83
N MET A 18 1.47 17.52 -7.57
CA MET A 18 1.67 16.87 -6.28
C MET A 18 3.13 16.50 -6.00
N LYS A 19 3.93 16.24 -7.03
CA LYS A 19 5.37 15.96 -6.89
C LYS A 19 6.13 17.11 -6.22
N ALA A 20 5.63 18.35 -6.34
CA ALA A 20 6.20 19.52 -5.67
C ALA A 20 5.81 19.64 -4.18
N SER A 21 4.87 18.82 -3.69
CA SER A 21 4.44 18.86 -2.29
C SER A 21 5.52 18.30 -1.36
N PRO A 22 5.71 18.90 -0.16
CA PRO A 22 6.59 18.35 0.88
C PRO A 22 6.29 16.89 1.23
N HIS A 23 5.03 16.46 1.16
CA HIS A 23 4.63 15.07 1.47
C HIS A 23 5.24 14.05 0.50
N PHE A 24 5.54 14.46 -0.74
CA PHE A 24 6.19 13.60 -1.72
C PHE A 24 7.64 13.24 -1.31
N LYS A 25 8.27 14.08 -0.49
CA LYS A 25 9.61 13.81 0.08
C LYS A 25 9.61 12.60 1.01
N LEU A 26 8.51 12.35 1.73
CA LEU A 26 8.38 11.14 2.55
C LEU A 26 8.44 9.87 1.68
N ILE A 27 7.80 9.91 0.51
CA ILE A 27 7.84 8.81 -0.46
C ILE A 27 9.25 8.61 -0.99
N SER A 28 9.95 9.69 -1.34
CA SER A 28 11.35 9.61 -1.81
C SER A 28 12.27 9.01 -0.76
N LEU A 29 12.17 9.42 0.51
CA LEU A 29 12.98 8.85 1.58
C LEU A 29 12.63 7.36 1.84
N THR A 30 11.36 6.99 1.72
CA THR A 30 10.93 5.58 1.83
C THR A 30 11.43 4.74 0.65
N ASP A 31 11.43 5.30 -0.57
CA ASP A 31 12.02 4.71 -1.77
C ASP A 31 13.54 4.49 -1.59
N GLU A 32 14.25 5.48 -1.04
CA GLU A 32 15.67 5.36 -0.71
C GLU A 32 15.94 4.27 0.34
N LEU A 33 15.08 4.12 1.35
CA LEU A 33 15.17 3.01 2.32
C LEU A 33 15.05 1.65 1.63
N TYR A 34 14.07 1.48 0.74
CA TYR A 34 13.96 0.25 -0.06
C TYR A 34 15.21 0.02 -0.91
N GLY A 35 15.69 1.07 -1.59
CA GLY A 35 16.91 1.03 -2.39
C GLY A 35 18.14 0.59 -1.60
N ARG A 36 18.30 1.08 -0.35
CA ARG A 36 19.39 0.68 0.55
C ARG A 36 19.19 -0.74 1.07
N THR A 37 17.97 -1.12 1.43
CA THR A 37 17.61 -2.48 1.86
C THR A 37 18.10 -3.54 0.85
N TYR A 38 17.94 -3.30 -0.46
CA TYR A 38 18.42 -4.26 -1.48
C TYR A 38 19.94 -4.41 -1.52
N LYS A 39 20.70 -3.38 -1.14
CA LYS A 39 22.16 -3.45 -1.06
C LYS A 39 22.64 -4.24 0.16
N ILE A 40 21.86 -4.19 1.25
CA ILE A 40 22.16 -4.90 2.51
C ILE A 40 21.80 -6.38 2.39
N VAL A 41 20.66 -6.68 1.75
CA VAL A 41 20.15 -8.05 1.68
C VAL A 41 20.98 -8.88 0.70
N ALA A 42 22.00 -9.56 1.24
CA ALA A 42 22.75 -10.55 0.52
C ALA A 42 21.87 -11.76 0.20
N ILE A 43 21.63 -12.00 -1.09
CA ILE A 43 20.93 -13.20 -1.58
C ILE A 43 21.93 -14.37 -1.55
N ASN A 44 22.29 -14.80 -0.35
CA ASN A 44 23.22 -15.90 -0.09
C ASN A 44 22.51 -17.19 0.36
N SER A 45 21.18 -17.15 0.57
CA SER A 45 20.40 -18.30 1.00
C SER A 45 18.98 -18.28 0.42
N VAL A 46 18.35 -19.46 0.39
CA VAL A 46 16.95 -19.61 -0.03
C VAL A 46 16.00 -18.82 0.90
N SER A 47 16.33 -18.70 2.19
CA SER A 47 15.54 -17.91 3.15
C SER A 47 15.62 -16.41 2.87
N THR A 48 16.82 -15.85 2.67
CA THR A 48 16.96 -14.41 2.36
C THR A 48 16.36 -14.06 1.02
N TYR A 49 16.41 -14.97 0.04
CA TYR A 49 15.78 -14.80 -1.26
C TYR A 49 14.24 -14.62 -1.20
N LYS A 50 13.55 -15.35 -0.31
CA LYS A 50 12.09 -15.23 -0.16
C LYS A 50 11.70 -13.85 0.37
N TYR A 51 12.40 -13.37 1.38
CA TYR A 51 12.15 -12.03 1.93
C TYR A 51 12.50 -10.94 0.90
N ALA A 52 13.56 -11.12 0.12
CA ALA A 52 13.91 -10.20 -0.96
C ALA A 52 12.75 -10.03 -1.98
N ARG A 53 12.05 -11.13 -2.34
CA ARG A 53 10.86 -11.05 -3.19
C ARG A 53 9.72 -10.26 -2.55
N PHE A 54 9.44 -10.48 -1.26
CA PHE A 54 8.43 -9.69 -0.56
C PHE A 54 8.82 -8.21 -0.48
N MET A 55 10.08 -7.89 -0.21
CA MET A 55 10.54 -6.50 -0.20
C MET A 55 10.45 -5.83 -1.57
N LEU A 56 10.76 -6.53 -2.67
CA LEU A 56 10.57 -6.03 -4.04
C LEU A 56 9.10 -5.73 -4.34
N LEU A 57 8.19 -6.62 -3.95
CA LEU A 57 6.75 -6.39 -4.08
C LEU A 57 6.27 -5.23 -3.19
N GLY A 58 6.85 -5.07 -2.00
CA GLY A 58 6.59 -3.95 -1.10
C GLY A 58 6.99 -2.62 -1.73
N HIS A 59 8.19 -2.54 -2.30
CA HIS A 59 8.66 -1.35 -3.01
C HIS A 59 7.84 -1.02 -4.25
N GLN A 60 7.51 -2.02 -5.08
CA GLN A 60 6.59 -1.84 -6.19
C GLN A 60 5.24 -1.28 -5.71
N SER A 61 4.73 -1.80 -4.59
CA SER A 61 3.47 -1.34 -4.01
C SER A 61 3.55 0.11 -3.54
N LEU A 62 4.65 0.53 -2.92
CA LEU A 62 4.90 1.93 -2.55
C LEU A 62 4.81 2.84 -3.78
N LEU A 63 5.59 2.53 -4.82
CA LEU A 63 5.66 3.37 -6.02
C LEU A 63 4.32 3.43 -6.76
N ALA A 64 3.61 2.31 -6.86
CA ALA A 64 2.32 2.24 -7.52
C ALA A 64 1.20 2.93 -6.71
N ALA A 65 1.20 2.80 -5.38
CA ALA A 65 0.24 3.50 -4.53
C ALA A 65 0.52 5.01 -4.52
N ALA A 66 1.78 5.42 -4.39
CA ALA A 66 2.17 6.83 -4.40
C ALA A 66 1.86 7.51 -5.74
N SER A 67 1.99 6.80 -6.87
CA SER A 67 1.63 7.36 -8.17
C SER A 67 0.13 7.63 -8.27
N LEU A 68 -0.71 6.70 -7.83
CA LEU A 68 -2.17 6.87 -7.82
C LEU A 68 -2.60 7.99 -6.86
N ILE A 69 -2.05 8.02 -5.64
CA ILE A 69 -2.32 9.12 -4.70
C ILE A 69 -1.90 10.45 -5.32
N GLY A 70 -0.71 10.53 -5.94
CA GLY A 70 -0.21 11.75 -6.57
C GLY A 70 -1.04 12.20 -7.77
N GLN A 71 -1.73 11.28 -8.43
CA GLN A 71 -2.72 11.57 -9.48
C GLN A 71 -4.08 12.01 -8.92
N CYS A 72 -4.19 12.19 -7.60
CA CYS A 72 -5.40 12.50 -6.85
C CYS A 72 -6.43 11.35 -6.81
N GLN A 73 -5.94 10.10 -6.75
CA GLN A 73 -6.76 8.87 -6.71
C GLN A 73 -6.38 7.93 -5.55
N PRO A 74 -6.44 8.41 -4.29
CA PRO A 74 -6.02 7.59 -3.15
C PRO A 74 -6.89 6.35 -2.91
N MET A 75 -8.15 6.38 -3.36
CA MET A 75 -9.06 5.23 -3.26
C MET A 75 -8.53 4.02 -4.03
N ASP A 76 -8.00 4.24 -5.24
CA ASP A 76 -7.43 3.18 -6.07
C ASP A 76 -6.09 2.65 -5.50
N ALA A 77 -5.38 3.46 -4.72
CA ALA A 77 -4.17 3.06 -4.03
C ALA A 77 -4.42 2.10 -2.84
N ALA A 78 -5.65 2.08 -2.30
CA ALA A 78 -5.99 1.28 -1.12
C ALA A 78 -5.77 -0.22 -1.35
N ALA A 79 -6.18 -0.75 -2.52
CA ALA A 79 -6.03 -2.16 -2.85
C ALA A 79 -4.56 -2.59 -3.01
N ILE A 80 -3.69 -1.67 -3.42
CA ILE A 80 -2.24 -1.90 -3.52
C ILE A 80 -1.64 -1.95 -2.12
N THR A 81 -1.91 -0.93 -1.30
CA THR A 81 -1.43 -0.81 0.08
C THR A 81 -1.88 -2.00 0.93
N ARG A 82 -3.15 -2.40 0.83
CA ARG A 82 -3.70 -3.57 1.52
C ARG A 82 -2.93 -4.85 1.21
N ARG A 83 -2.65 -5.13 -0.07
CA ARG A 83 -1.87 -6.32 -0.46
C ARG A 83 -0.45 -6.29 0.09
N ALA A 84 0.17 -5.11 0.16
CA ALA A 84 1.49 -4.92 0.73
C ALA A 84 1.51 -5.22 2.24
N ILE A 85 0.47 -4.82 2.97
CA ILE A 85 0.28 -5.15 4.38
C ILE A 85 0.12 -6.66 4.57
N GLU A 86 -0.79 -7.30 3.81
CA GLU A 86 -1.01 -8.75 3.90
C GLU A 86 0.27 -9.54 3.64
N MET A 87 1.05 -9.11 2.64
CA MET A 87 2.33 -9.70 2.31
C MET A 87 3.33 -9.58 3.46
N THR A 88 3.42 -8.41 4.10
CA THR A 88 4.31 -8.18 5.26
C THR A 88 3.95 -9.09 6.42
N ARG A 89 2.65 -9.23 6.70
CA ARG A 89 2.14 -10.16 7.72
C ARG A 89 2.51 -11.62 7.40
N ILE A 90 2.44 -12.02 6.13
CA ILE A 90 2.82 -13.37 5.70
C ILE A 90 4.33 -13.58 5.83
N ALA A 91 5.15 -12.59 5.47
CA ALA A 91 6.60 -12.65 5.64
C ALA A 91 6.97 -12.87 7.12
N PHE A 92 6.35 -12.10 8.02
CA PHE A 92 6.54 -12.25 9.46
C PHE A 92 6.07 -13.63 9.96
N ALA A 93 4.92 -14.11 9.51
CA ALA A 93 4.47 -15.48 9.84
C ALA A 93 5.49 -16.56 9.44
N ILE A 94 6.07 -16.45 8.23
CA ILE A 94 7.05 -17.41 7.72
C ILE A 94 8.34 -17.39 8.53
N LYS A 95 8.75 -16.23 9.06
CA LYS A 95 9.91 -16.10 9.96
C LYS A 95 9.74 -16.97 11.20
N HIS A 96 8.53 -17.07 11.74
CA HIS A 96 8.23 -17.80 12.97
C HIS A 96 7.77 -19.24 12.75
N ASP A 97 7.06 -19.55 11.65
CA ASP A 97 6.71 -20.90 11.22
C ASP A 97 7.22 -21.15 9.79
N LYS A 98 8.31 -21.92 9.66
CA LYS A 98 8.90 -22.27 8.36
C LYS A 98 7.93 -23.04 7.45
N ARG A 99 6.95 -23.77 8.02
CA ARG A 99 5.89 -24.46 7.25
C ARG A 99 4.91 -23.46 6.63
N GLY A 100 4.86 -22.24 7.14
CA GLY A 100 4.08 -21.14 6.58
C GLY A 100 4.42 -20.88 5.11
N TRP A 101 5.68 -21.07 4.70
CA TRP A 101 6.06 -20.93 3.29
C TRP A 101 5.39 -21.98 2.41
N GLU A 102 5.46 -23.26 2.79
CA GLU A 102 4.87 -24.38 2.06
C GLU A 102 3.35 -24.21 1.94
N LYS A 103 2.70 -23.84 3.04
CA LYS A 103 1.26 -23.52 3.05
C LYS A 103 0.94 -22.37 2.09
N TRP A 104 1.75 -21.31 2.07
CA TRP A 104 1.51 -20.13 1.24
C TRP A 104 1.69 -20.40 -0.26
N VAL A 105 2.73 -21.17 -0.63
CA VAL A 105 3.00 -21.50 -2.04
C VAL A 105 2.16 -22.64 -2.59
N ASP A 106 1.39 -23.35 -1.75
CA ASP A 106 0.47 -24.39 -2.20
C ASP A 106 -0.62 -23.79 -3.09
N TYR A 107 -0.36 -23.87 -4.39
CA TYR A 107 -1.19 -23.30 -5.45
C TYR A 107 -2.30 -24.26 -5.89
N THR A 108 -2.26 -25.53 -5.46
CA THR A 108 -3.10 -26.62 -5.98
C THR A 108 -4.59 -26.29 -5.85
N GLY A 109 -5.03 -25.95 -4.63
CA GLY A 109 -6.43 -25.58 -4.38
C GLY A 109 -6.85 -24.28 -5.07
N ARG A 110 -5.92 -23.35 -5.36
CA ARG A 110 -6.23 -22.11 -6.10
C ARG A 110 -6.36 -22.39 -7.60
N ALA A 111 -5.49 -23.22 -8.16
CA ALA A 111 -5.53 -23.65 -9.56
C ALA A 111 -6.83 -24.40 -9.87
N GLU A 112 -7.20 -25.37 -9.01
CA GLU A 112 -8.45 -26.13 -9.16
C GLU A 112 -9.68 -25.23 -9.19
N ARG A 113 -9.74 -24.25 -8.28
CA ARG A 113 -10.84 -23.28 -8.25
C ARG A 113 -10.90 -22.43 -9.51
N TRP A 114 -9.75 -22.04 -10.07
CA TRP A 114 -9.70 -21.32 -11.34
C TRP A 114 -10.18 -22.21 -12.49
N ALA A 115 -9.74 -23.47 -12.55
CA ALA A 115 -10.19 -24.43 -13.55
C ALA A 115 -11.71 -24.66 -13.50
N SER A 116 -12.29 -24.89 -12.31
CA SER A 116 -13.76 -25.04 -12.16
C SER A 116 -14.52 -23.82 -12.70
N ARG A 117 -14.03 -22.60 -12.43
CA ARG A 117 -14.68 -21.38 -12.96
C ARG A 117 -14.64 -21.30 -14.47
N GLN A 118 -13.56 -21.72 -15.11
CA GLN A 118 -13.41 -21.69 -16.57
C GLN A 118 -14.43 -22.61 -17.28
N ILE A 119 -14.87 -23.66 -16.60
CA ILE A 119 -15.88 -24.61 -17.12
C ILE A 119 -17.30 -24.33 -16.58
N GLY A 120 -17.52 -23.19 -15.91
CA GLY A 120 -18.84 -22.80 -15.39
C GLY A 120 -19.26 -23.52 -14.09
N GLU A 121 -18.38 -24.32 -13.49
CA GLU A 121 -18.66 -25.00 -12.23
C GLU A 121 -18.43 -24.10 -11.02
N ARG A 122 -19.24 -24.28 -9.98
CA ARG A 122 -19.05 -23.60 -8.70
C ARG A 122 -17.81 -24.17 -8.00
N PRO A 123 -16.75 -23.38 -7.77
CA PRO A 123 -15.52 -23.87 -7.15
C PRO A 123 -15.74 -24.25 -5.68
N LYS A 124 -15.12 -25.35 -5.24
CA LYS A 124 -15.09 -25.75 -3.82
C LYS A 124 -14.51 -24.63 -2.95
N PRO A 125 -15.10 -24.30 -1.79
CA PRO A 125 -14.57 -23.30 -0.87
C PRO A 125 -13.08 -23.52 -0.56
N LEU A 126 -12.27 -22.48 -0.66
CA LEU A 126 -10.89 -22.53 -0.21
C LEU A 126 -10.92 -22.35 1.31
N VAL A 127 -10.35 -23.27 2.07
CA VAL A 127 -10.13 -23.06 3.50
C VAL A 127 -9.05 -21.98 3.64
N PRO A 128 -9.31 -20.86 4.33
CA PRO A 128 -8.29 -19.83 4.53
C PRO A 128 -7.08 -20.42 5.25
N ILE A 129 -5.87 -20.17 4.73
CA ILE A 129 -4.64 -20.55 5.41
C ILE A 129 -4.57 -19.75 6.70
N LYS A 130 -4.53 -20.45 7.83
CA LYS A 130 -4.27 -19.85 9.13
C LYS A 130 -2.77 -19.85 9.38
N TYR A 131 -2.23 -18.66 9.63
CA TYR A 131 -0.86 -18.46 10.05
C TYR A 131 -0.85 -18.21 11.56
N ASP A 132 -0.01 -18.94 12.27
CA ASP A 132 0.30 -18.65 13.66
C ASP A 132 1.28 -17.48 13.68
N ILE A 133 0.77 -16.29 13.99
CA ILE A 133 1.54 -15.05 14.00
C ILE A 133 1.72 -14.62 15.45
N PRO A 134 2.97 -14.49 15.93
CA PRO A 134 3.22 -13.95 17.27
C PRO A 134 2.62 -12.56 17.44
N ASP A 135 2.25 -12.23 18.68
CA ASP A 135 1.80 -10.88 19.00
C ASP A 135 2.93 -9.86 18.74
N HIS A 136 2.63 -8.85 17.93
CA HIS A 136 3.61 -7.86 17.51
C HIS A 136 2.93 -6.49 17.29
N PRO A 137 3.35 -5.42 18.00
CA PRO A 137 2.68 -4.13 17.96
C PRO A 137 2.53 -3.55 16.54
N LEU A 138 3.59 -3.60 15.73
CA LEU A 138 3.53 -3.08 14.36
C LEU A 138 2.62 -3.92 13.46
N ILE A 139 2.53 -5.23 13.69
CA ILE A 139 1.59 -6.09 12.95
C ILE A 139 0.16 -5.71 13.32
N LYS A 140 -0.13 -5.50 14.60
CA LYS A 140 -1.45 -5.07 15.05
C LYS A 140 -1.86 -3.74 14.42
N GLU A 141 -0.99 -2.74 14.45
CA GLU A 141 -1.26 -1.45 13.80
C GLU A 141 -1.50 -1.60 12.30
N LEU A 142 -0.69 -2.39 11.60
CA LEU A 142 -0.90 -2.66 10.18
C LEU A 142 -2.23 -3.38 9.91
N MET A 143 -2.67 -4.26 10.81
CA MET A 143 -3.96 -4.95 10.69
C MET A 143 -5.15 -4.01 10.93
N ASP A 144 -5.01 -3.04 11.83
CA ASP A 144 -6.02 -1.99 12.06
C ASP A 144 -6.15 -1.09 10.81
N GLU A 145 -5.02 -0.73 10.19
CA GLU A 145 -4.99 -0.01 8.90
C GLU A 145 -5.61 -0.85 7.78
N LEU A 146 -5.31 -2.15 7.71
CA LEU A 146 -5.90 -3.07 6.74
C LEU A 146 -7.43 -3.14 6.84
N GLY A 147 -7.96 -3.16 8.07
CA GLY A 147 -9.40 -3.13 8.32
C GLY A 147 -10.02 -1.84 7.78
N SER A 148 -9.44 -0.70 8.16
CA SER A 148 -9.89 0.62 7.72
C SER A 148 -9.89 0.76 6.19
N LEU A 149 -8.83 0.28 5.51
CA LEU A 149 -8.77 0.25 4.05
C LEU A 149 -9.86 -0.64 3.44
N SER A 150 -10.11 -1.81 4.03
CA SER A 150 -11.07 -2.78 3.52
C SER A 150 -12.51 -2.24 3.55
N ASP A 151 -12.88 -1.61 4.65
CA ASP A 151 -14.22 -1.06 4.85
C ASP A 151 -14.47 0.18 3.98
N GLY A 152 -13.46 1.05 3.84
CA GLY A 152 -13.59 2.33 3.14
C GLY A 152 -13.44 2.25 1.62
N TYR A 153 -12.61 1.34 1.09
CA TYR A 153 -12.11 1.48 -0.29
C TYR A 153 -12.10 0.19 -1.13
N ILE A 154 -12.21 -1.00 -0.52
CA ILE A 154 -12.05 -2.27 -1.26
C ILE A 154 -13.40 -2.86 -1.68
N HIS A 155 -14.38 -2.78 -0.80
CA HIS A 155 -15.69 -3.35 -1.03
C HIS A 155 -16.64 -2.28 -1.57
N PHE A 156 -17.54 -2.67 -2.48
CA PHE A 156 -18.63 -1.80 -2.88
C PHE A 156 -19.68 -1.75 -1.76
N THR A 157 -19.43 -0.86 -0.82
CA THR A 157 -20.25 -0.64 0.38
C THR A 157 -21.04 0.66 0.26
N PRO A 158 -22.10 0.86 1.07
CA PRO A 158 -22.77 2.16 1.18
C PRO A 158 -21.79 3.30 1.51
N GLU A 159 -20.78 3.04 2.35
CA GLU A 159 -19.72 3.98 2.72
C GLU A 159 -18.86 4.35 1.50
N TYR A 160 -18.47 3.37 0.68
CA TYR A 160 -17.79 3.62 -0.58
C TYR A 160 -18.64 4.48 -1.52
N TYR A 161 -19.93 4.15 -1.68
CA TYR A 161 -20.83 4.91 -2.56
C TYR A 161 -21.05 6.35 -2.07
N ALA A 162 -21.20 6.54 -0.76
CA ALA A 162 -21.42 7.84 -0.13
C ALA A 162 -20.16 8.73 -0.14
N SER A 163 -18.96 8.14 -0.17
CA SER A 163 -17.70 8.88 -0.25
C SER A 163 -17.34 9.38 -1.66
N GLN A 164 -18.08 8.97 -2.69
CA GLN A 164 -17.86 9.46 -4.06
C GLN A 164 -18.24 10.93 -4.19
N ASN A 165 -17.50 11.66 -5.03
CA ASN A 165 -17.71 13.09 -5.22
C ASN A 165 -18.72 13.38 -6.35
N TRP A 166 -20.00 13.31 -6.01
CA TRP A 166 -21.12 13.57 -6.92
C TRP A 166 -21.37 15.07 -7.09
N ARG A 167 -21.50 15.53 -8.34
CA ARG A 167 -21.94 16.89 -8.68
C ARG A 167 -23.27 16.85 -9.43
N GLU A 168 -24.30 17.39 -8.80
CA GLU A 168 -25.60 17.60 -9.43
C GLU A 168 -25.61 18.93 -10.19
N VAL A 169 -25.79 18.88 -11.51
CA VAL A 169 -25.95 20.08 -12.36
C VAL A 169 -27.43 20.25 -12.66
N LYS A 170 -28.13 20.91 -11.72
CA LYS A 170 -29.59 21.09 -11.74
C LYS A 170 -30.08 22.04 -12.83
N ASP A 171 -29.26 23.03 -13.18
CA ASP A 171 -29.60 24.06 -14.16
C ASP A 171 -29.32 23.65 -15.61
N ALA A 172 -28.78 22.44 -15.83
CA ALA A 172 -28.67 21.87 -17.16
C ALA A 172 -30.05 21.45 -17.69
N ASN A 173 -30.26 21.50 -19.00
CA ASN A 173 -31.46 20.96 -19.64
C ASN A 173 -31.07 19.85 -20.64
N PRO A 174 -31.27 18.55 -20.31
CA PRO A 174 -31.82 18.04 -19.05
C PRO A 174 -30.82 18.14 -17.87
N PRO A 175 -31.31 18.15 -16.61
CA PRO A 175 -30.45 18.05 -15.44
C PRO A 175 -29.56 16.82 -15.54
N ARG A 176 -28.31 16.94 -15.09
CA ARG A 176 -27.34 15.83 -15.18
C ARG A 176 -26.55 15.64 -13.90
N LEU A 177 -26.13 14.41 -13.68
CA LEU A 177 -25.23 14.00 -12.61
C LEU A 177 -23.84 13.79 -13.19
N GLU A 178 -22.83 14.30 -12.49
CA GLU A 178 -21.43 14.13 -12.84
C GLU A 178 -20.66 13.55 -11.66
N LEU A 179 -19.72 12.65 -11.94
CA LEU A 179 -18.78 12.14 -10.95
C LEU A 179 -17.47 12.88 -11.12
N ILE A 180 -16.96 13.49 -10.05
CA ILE A 180 -15.64 14.11 -10.04
C ILE A 180 -14.62 13.00 -9.78
N TYR A 181 -13.87 12.63 -10.82
CA TYR A 181 -12.97 11.47 -10.80
C TYR A 181 -11.71 11.64 -9.95
N PHE A 182 -11.32 12.88 -9.66
CA PHE A 182 -10.10 13.20 -8.92
C PHE A 182 -10.44 13.94 -7.64
N ILE A 183 -9.78 13.59 -6.55
CA ILE A 183 -9.95 14.33 -5.30
C ILE A 183 -9.40 15.75 -5.48
N SER A 184 -10.25 16.74 -5.26
CA SER A 184 -9.89 18.16 -5.34
C SER A 184 -9.31 18.71 -4.03
N ASP A 185 -9.55 18.04 -2.91
CA ASP A 185 -8.96 18.41 -1.62
C ASP A 185 -7.54 17.87 -1.49
N VAL A 186 -6.57 18.77 -1.68
CA VAL A 186 -5.13 18.47 -1.53
C VAL A 186 -4.81 17.88 -0.16
N ARG A 187 -5.56 18.24 0.90
CA ARG A 187 -5.30 17.73 2.25
C ARG A 187 -5.51 16.22 2.36
N VAL A 188 -6.48 15.69 1.62
CA VAL A 188 -6.73 14.24 1.56
C VAL A 188 -5.54 13.55 0.90
N VAL A 189 -5.08 14.09 -0.23
CA VAL A 189 -3.90 13.57 -0.95
C VAL A 189 -2.65 13.59 -0.07
N GLU A 190 -2.41 14.70 0.63
CA GLU A 190 -1.28 14.88 1.54
C GLU A 190 -1.33 13.91 2.73
N ARG A 191 -2.51 13.75 3.35
CA ARG A 191 -2.74 12.77 4.41
C ARG A 191 -2.46 11.35 3.91
N ASP A 192 -2.97 10.99 2.75
CA ASP A 192 -2.82 9.62 2.23
C ASP A 192 -1.37 9.33 1.80
N MET A 193 -0.62 10.33 1.32
CA MET A 193 0.84 10.21 1.13
C MET A 193 1.58 9.97 2.45
N PHE A 194 1.21 10.72 3.50
CA PHE A 194 1.79 10.56 4.83
C PHE A 194 1.52 9.15 5.39
N LEU A 195 0.26 8.71 5.32
CA LEU A 195 -0.16 7.38 5.77
C LEU A 195 0.53 6.28 4.98
N LEU A 196 0.68 6.42 3.66
CA LEU A 196 1.40 5.46 2.83
C LEU A 196 2.86 5.32 3.29
N ALA A 197 3.57 6.44 3.48
CA ALA A 197 4.94 6.41 3.98
C ALA A 197 5.04 5.75 5.37
N ALA A 198 4.12 6.08 6.28
CA ALA A 198 4.06 5.49 7.61
C ALA A 198 3.82 3.97 7.57
N VAL A 199 2.87 3.50 6.74
CA VAL A 199 2.60 2.07 6.54
C VAL A 199 3.84 1.36 6.02
N HIS A 200 4.49 1.90 4.98
CA HIS A 200 5.68 1.28 4.41
C HIS A 200 6.88 1.29 5.36
N LEU A 201 7.03 2.32 6.20
CA LEU A 201 8.02 2.33 7.25
C LEU A 201 7.80 1.19 8.26
N LYS A 202 6.56 1.00 8.74
CA LYS A 202 6.24 -0.13 9.64
C LYS A 202 6.55 -1.47 8.96
N MET A 203 6.25 -1.61 7.68
CA MET A 203 6.60 -2.80 6.91
C MET A 203 8.11 -3.04 6.84
N LEU A 204 8.90 -2.01 6.58
CA LEU A 204 10.36 -2.09 6.55
C LEU A 204 10.95 -2.52 7.91
N LEU A 205 10.40 -2.03 9.02
CA LEU A 205 10.81 -2.44 10.37
C LEU A 205 10.47 -3.92 10.64
N ILE A 206 9.30 -4.40 10.19
CA ILE A 206 8.96 -5.82 10.28
C ILE A 206 9.88 -6.68 9.38
N PHE A 207 10.23 -6.18 8.20
CA PHE A 207 11.21 -6.86 7.33
C PHE A 207 12.60 -6.91 7.96
N ASP A 208 13.01 -5.87 8.67
CA ASP A 208 14.26 -5.85 9.42
C ASP A 208 14.30 -6.99 10.47
N GLU A 209 13.23 -7.22 11.21
CA GLU A 209 13.10 -8.37 12.12
C GLU A 209 13.19 -9.71 11.37
N CYS A 210 12.56 -9.82 10.20
CA CYS A 210 12.67 -11.01 9.36
C CYS A 210 14.12 -11.28 8.92
N LEU A 211 14.93 -10.22 8.81
CA LEU A 211 16.33 -10.21 8.43
C LEU A 211 17.29 -10.15 9.63
N ASP A 212 16.82 -10.47 10.83
CA ASP A 212 17.66 -10.49 12.04
C ASP A 212 18.34 -9.14 12.32
N HIS A 213 17.62 -8.05 12.12
CA HIS A 213 18.05 -6.67 12.37
C HIS A 213 19.21 -6.17 11.50
N ALA A 214 19.37 -6.75 10.31
CA ALA A 214 20.43 -6.35 9.40
C ALA A 214 20.31 -4.92 8.85
N LEU A 215 19.09 -4.38 8.74
CA LEU A 215 18.85 -3.03 8.19
C LEU A 215 19.17 -1.94 9.21
N VAL A 216 18.68 -2.08 10.45
CA VAL A 216 18.96 -1.09 11.51
C VAL A 216 20.42 -1.06 11.96
N ALA A 217 21.17 -2.15 11.69
CA ALA A 217 22.60 -2.22 11.88
C ALA A 217 23.41 -1.43 10.83
N ASP A 218 22.79 -1.09 9.69
CA ASP A 218 23.44 -0.31 8.62
C ASP A 218 23.30 1.20 8.88
N ASN A 219 24.45 1.88 9.00
CA ASN A 219 24.49 3.31 9.33
C ASN A 219 23.84 4.19 8.26
N GLU A 220 23.97 3.85 6.97
CA GLU A 220 23.35 4.62 5.89
C GLU A 220 21.82 4.47 5.92
N TRP A 221 21.34 3.24 6.08
CA TRP A 221 19.91 2.95 6.22
C TRP A 221 19.31 3.72 7.41
N LYS A 222 19.99 3.71 8.55
CA LYS A 222 19.58 4.45 9.75
C LYS A 222 19.55 5.96 9.52
N ALA A 223 20.54 6.52 8.84
CA ALA A 223 20.58 7.95 8.53
C ALA A 223 19.39 8.38 7.64
N ILE A 224 19.01 7.54 6.66
CA ILE A 224 17.83 7.80 5.83
C ILE A 224 16.55 7.70 6.68
N LEU A 225 16.46 6.72 7.56
CA LEU A 225 15.34 6.57 8.50
C LEU A 225 15.19 7.81 9.39
N ASP A 226 16.28 8.28 9.99
CA ASP A 226 16.28 9.47 10.84
C ASP A 226 15.81 10.70 10.04
N GLY A 227 16.20 10.80 8.77
CA GLY A 227 15.72 11.83 7.84
C GLY A 227 14.22 11.74 7.56
N LEU A 228 13.70 10.53 7.34
CA LEU A 228 12.27 10.27 7.13
C LEU A 228 11.45 10.66 8.37
N VAL A 229 11.89 10.24 9.56
CA VAL A 229 11.21 10.56 10.83
C VAL A 229 11.22 12.06 11.09
N ALA A 230 12.37 12.72 10.90
CA ALA A 230 12.48 14.17 11.07
C ALA A 230 11.58 14.95 10.11
N GLU A 231 11.45 14.50 8.86
CA GLU A 231 10.54 15.11 7.90
C GLU A 231 9.07 14.86 8.28
N GLY A 232 8.74 13.65 8.70
CA GLY A 232 7.39 13.31 9.18
C GLY A 232 6.96 14.18 10.36
N GLU A 233 7.83 14.40 11.34
CA GLU A 233 7.53 15.26 12.50
C GLU A 233 7.32 16.73 12.11
N LYS A 234 8.08 17.26 11.14
CA LYS A 234 7.86 18.62 10.61
C LYS A 234 6.48 18.76 9.96
N LEU A 235 6.08 17.77 9.17
CA LEU A 235 4.80 17.77 8.48
C LEU A 235 3.63 17.61 9.45
N LYS A 236 3.78 16.76 10.47
CA LYS A 236 2.79 16.58 11.54
C LYS A 236 2.50 17.88 12.28
N GLN A 237 3.53 18.66 12.63
CA GLN A 237 3.36 19.98 13.25
C GLN A 237 2.57 20.93 12.34
N THR A 238 2.81 20.87 11.03
CA THR A 238 2.10 21.70 10.03
C THR A 238 0.62 21.31 9.91
N LEU A 239 0.29 20.02 10.06
CA LEU A 239 -1.07 19.50 10.06
C LEU A 239 -1.83 19.81 11.37
N GLN A 240 -1.14 19.92 12.51
CA GLN A 240 -1.75 20.22 13.81
C GLN A 240 -2.00 21.71 14.05
N MET A 241 -1.32 22.60 13.33
CA MET A 241 -1.47 24.07 13.44
C MET A 241 -2.53 24.66 12.49
N ARG A 242 -3.28 23.83 11.75
CA ARG A 242 -4.24 24.25 10.73
C ARG A 242 -5.58 23.54 10.88
#